data_AF-A0A8S0VJ76-F1
#
_entry.id   AF-A0A8S0VJ76-F1
#
_cell.length_a   1.000
_cell.length_b   1.000
_cell.length_c   1.000
_cell.angle_alpha   90.00
_cell.angle_beta   90.00
_cell.angle_gamma   90.00
#
_symmetry.space_group_name_H-M   'P 1'
#
loop_
_entity.id
_entity.type
_entity.pdbx_description
1 polymer ?
#
loop_
_entity_poly.entity_id
_entity_poly.type
_entity_poly.pdbx_seq_one_letter_code
_entity_poly.pdbx_strand_id
1 'polypeptide(L)' 'MQKIDGSQTLSPAVELKKKFEQEGITLDKPVITSCGTGVIACILALGLHRLGKTDVLVYDGSWTEWGAKADTPVESSKE' A
#
# COMPACT_ATOMS: atom_id res chain seq x y z
N MET A 1 -12.71 1.22 -3.08
CA MET A 1 -12.59 2.67 -2.85
C MET A 1 -12.11 2.87 -1.41
N GLN A 2 -10.91 3.39 -1.20
CA GLN A 2 -10.41 3.63 0.16
C GLN A 2 -11.41 4.53 0.89
N LYS A 3 -11.91 4.07 2.04
CA LYS A 3 -12.70 4.90 2.95
C LYS A 3 -11.76 5.92 3.57
N ILE A 4 -11.55 7.03 2.86
CA ILE A 4 -10.99 8.24 3.45
C ILE A 4 -12.11 8.78 4.33
N ASP A 5 -11.83 9.08 5.59
CA ASP A 5 -12.81 9.83 6.38
C ASP A 5 -13.09 11.16 5.65
N GLY A 6 -14.23 11.79 5.92
CA GLY A 6 -14.62 13.02 5.21
C GLY A 6 -13.64 14.19 5.36
N SER A 7 -12.57 14.06 6.15
CA SER A 7 -11.57 15.10 6.40
C SER A 7 -10.51 15.21 5.30
N GLN A 8 -10.41 14.24 4.38
CA GLN A 8 -9.31 14.17 3.38
C GLN A 8 -7.91 14.13 4.02
N THR A 9 -7.80 13.73 5.29
CA THR A 9 -6.53 13.60 6.01
C THR A 9 -6.19 12.15 6.32
N LEU A 10 -4.93 11.90 6.67
CA LEU A 10 -4.52 10.61 7.23
C LEU A 10 -5.11 10.43 8.64
N SER A 11 -5.66 9.24 8.89
CA SER A 11 -6.09 8.82 10.23
C SER A 11 -4.98 9.04 11.27
N PRO A 12 -5.32 9.19 12.57
CA PRO A 12 -4.34 9.31 13.63
C PRO A 12 -3.32 8.16 13.62
N ALA A 13 -2.08 8.43 14.02
CA ALA A 13 -0.99 7.45 13.97
C ALA A 13 -1.33 6.13 14.71
N VAL A 14 -2.03 6.22 15.85
CA VAL A 14 -2.47 5.03 16.61
C VAL A 14 -3.41 4.15 15.80
N GLU A 15 -4.35 4.74 15.06
CA GLU A 15 -5.28 4.00 14.22
C GLU A 15 -4.62 3.44 12.96
N LEU A 16 -3.71 4.21 12.34
CA LEU A 16 -2.93 3.73 11.20
C LEU A 16 -2.11 2.51 11.60
N LYS A 17 -1.39 2.59 12.73
CA LYS A 17 -0.60 1.46 13.25
C LYS A 17 -1.47 0.23 13.46
N LYS A 18 -2.63 0.39 14.11
CA LYS A 18 -3.58 -0.71 14.31
C LYS A 18 -4.05 -1.32 13.00
N LYS A 19 -4.39 -0.51 11.99
CA LYS A 19 -4.83 -0.98 10.67
C LYS A 19 -3.72 -1.77 9.96
N PHE A 20 -2.47 -1.29 9.99
CA PHE A 20 -1.35 -2.03 9.40
C PHE A 20 -1.07 -3.35 10.14
N GLU A 21 -1.07 -3.34 11.47
CA GLU A 21 -0.84 -4.55 12.28
C GLU A 21 -1.93 -5.61 12.09
N GLN A 22 -3.19 -5.20 11.91
CA GLN A 22 -4.30 -6.11 11.60
C GLN A 22 -4.10 -6.87 10.28
N GLU A 23 -3.43 -6.25 9.31
CA GLU A 23 -3.05 -6.85 8.04
C GLU A 23 -1.68 -7.54 8.11
N GLY A 24 -1.07 -7.66 9.29
CA GLY A 24 0.24 -8.28 9.48
C GLY A 24 1.42 -7.45 8.97
N ILE A 25 1.21 -6.18 8.64
CA ILE A 25 2.23 -5.25 8.18
C ILE A 25 2.96 -4.68 9.40
N THR A 26 4.20 -5.11 9.59
CA THR A 26 5.06 -4.68 10.70
C THR A 26 6.21 -3.81 10.21
N LEU A 27 6.73 -2.92 11.07
CA LEU A 27 7.74 -1.93 10.68
C LEU A 27 9.15 -2.52 10.53
N ASP A 28 9.38 -3.72 11.05
CA ASP A 28 10.66 -4.45 10.97
C ASP A 28 10.88 -5.17 9.64
N LYS A 29 9.83 -5.31 8.81
CA LYS A 29 9.92 -6.00 7.51
C LYS A 29 10.05 -5.01 6.36
N PRO A 30 10.71 -5.39 5.25
CA PRO A 30 10.65 -4.62 4.02
C PRO A 30 9.20 -4.51 3.53
N VAL A 31 8.82 -3.31 3.09
CA VAL A 31 7.48 -3.05 2.54
C VAL A 31 7.62 -2.41 1.17
N ILE A 32 6.88 -2.96 0.21
CA ILE A 32 6.70 -2.38 -1.12
C ILE A 32 5.20 -2.16 -1.30
N THR A 33 4.80 -0.95 -1.70
CA THR A 33 3.39 -0.63 -1.98
C THR A 33 3.14 -0.58 -3.49
N SER A 34 1.97 -1.03 -3.91
CA SER A 34 1.50 -0.96 -5.30
C SER A 34 -0.01 -0.75 -5.34
N CYS A 35 -0.53 -0.33 -6.50
CA CYS A 35 -1.98 -0.27 -6.76
C CYS A 35 -2.28 -0.57 -8.23
N GLY A 36 -3.28 0.08 -8.82
CA GLY A 36 -3.53 0.00 -10.26
C GLY A 36 -2.44 0.72 -11.08
N THR A 37 -2.17 1.98 -10.74
CA THR A 37 -1.36 2.93 -11.51
C THR A 37 -0.36 3.73 -10.66
N GLY A 38 0.10 3.18 -9.52
CA GLY A 38 1.10 3.80 -8.66
C GLY A 38 0.57 4.87 -7.68
N VAL A 39 -0.36 5.73 -8.09
CA VAL A 39 -0.74 6.94 -7.32
C VAL A 39 -1.22 6.65 -5.89
N ILE A 40 -2.13 5.68 -5.72
CA ILE A 40 -2.68 5.35 -4.40
C ILE A 40 -1.62 4.68 -3.50
N ALA A 41 -0.63 4.01 -4.08
CA ALA A 41 0.43 3.34 -3.34
C ALA A 41 1.29 4.34 -2.52
N CYS A 42 1.43 5.58 -3.01
CA CYS A 42 2.09 6.67 -2.30
C CYS A 42 1.39 7.04 -0.98
N ILE A 43 0.05 6.93 -0.91
CA ILE A 43 -0.71 7.24 0.31
C ILE A 43 -0.39 6.21 1.40
N LEU A 44 -0.26 4.93 1.03
CA LEU A 44 0.15 3.86 1.95
C LEU A 44 1.59 4.07 2.44
N ALA A 45 2.51 4.41 1.54
CA ALA A 45 3.89 4.72 1.88
C ALA A 45 3.98 5.92 2.83
N LEU A 46 3.20 6.98 2.60
CA LEU A 46 3.13 8.14 3.49
C LEU A 46 2.57 7.77 4.88
N GLY A 47 1.55 6.91 4.93
CA GLY A 47 1.00 6.40 6.18
C GLY A 47 2.05 5.65 7.01
N LEU A 48 2.84 4.77 6.38
CA LEU A 48 3.93 4.04 7.01
C LEU A 48 5.09 4.96 7.43
N HIS A 49 5.42 5.95 6.59
CA HIS A 49 6.41 6.97 6.91
C HIS A 49 6.06 7.74 8.18
N ARG A 50 4.78 8.10 8.36
CA ARG A 50 4.28 8.75 9.58
C ARG A 50 4.43 7.88 10.84
N LEU A 51 4.54 6.56 10.69
CA LEU A 51 4.78 5.61 11.78
C LEU A 51 6.27 5.32 12.03
N GLY A 52 7.17 5.97 11.28
CA GLY A 52 8.62 5.82 11.41
C GLY A 52 9.24 4.82 10.44
N LYS A 53 8.46 4.20 9.54
CA LYS A 53 8.98 3.34 8.47
C LYS A 53 9.36 4.19 7.25
N THR A 54 10.63 4.57 7.16
CA THR A 54 11.11 5.53 6.15
C THR A 54 11.67 4.89 4.88
N ASP A 55 11.81 3.57 4.87
CA ASP A 55 12.40 2.74 3.81
C ASP A 55 11.34 1.98 2.98
N VAL A 56 10.13 2.55 2.85
CA VAL A 56 9.06 1.98 2.02
C VAL A 56 9.31 2.29 0.55
N LEU A 57 9.32 1.26 -0.30
CA LEU A 57 9.41 1.43 -1.75
C LEU A 57 8.02 1.50 -2.37
N VAL A 58 7.86 2.34 -3.40
CA VAL A 58 6.65 2.40 -4.21
C VAL A 58 6.94 1.76 -5.56
N TYR A 59 6.15 0.75 -5.94
CA TYR A 59 6.19 0.21 -7.29
C TYR A 59 5.25 1.01 -8.20
N ASP A 60 5.81 2.04 -8.85
CA ASP A 60 5.05 3.03 -9.63
C ASP A 60 4.33 2.41 -10.84
N GLY A 61 4.97 1.48 -11.54
CA GLY A 61 4.36 0.76 -12.66
C GLY A 61 3.14 -0.08 -12.25
N SER A 62 3.12 -0.57 -11.02
CA SER A 62 1.93 -1.15 -10.38
C SER A 62 1.28 -2.24 -11.25
N TRP A 63 -0.03 -2.46 -11.14
CA TRP A 63 -0.74 -3.45 -11.95
C TRP A 63 -0.63 -3.17 -13.46
N THR A 64 -0.66 -1.90 -13.88
CA THR A 64 -0.55 -1.53 -15.30
C THR A 64 0.75 -2.05 -15.93
N GLU A 65 1.87 -2.01 -15.22
CA GLU A 65 3.13 -2.59 -15.70
C GLU A 65 3.17 -4.11 -15.50
N TRP A 66 2.79 -4.61 -14.32
CA TRP A 66 2.88 -6.03 -14.00
C TRP A 66 1.99 -6.86 -14.93
N GLY A 67 0.70 -6.54 -15.00
CA GLY A 67 -0.27 -7.27 -15.82
C GLY A 67 -0.07 -7.13 -17.33
N ALA A 68 0.77 -6.20 -17.79
CA ALA A 68 1.13 -6.06 -19.20
C ALA A 68 2.24 -7.03 -19.66
N LYS A 69 2.98 -7.62 -18.71
CA LYS A 69 4.08 -8.54 -19.00
C LYS A 69 3.55 -9.97 -19.09
N ALA A 70 3.92 -10.68 -20.15
CA ALA A 70 3.45 -12.05 -20.39
C ALA A 70 4.12 -13.09 -19.48
N ASP A 71 5.27 -12.75 -18.90
CA ASP A 71 6.12 -13.60 -18.07
C ASP A 71 5.97 -13.37 -16.57
N THR A 72 5.06 -12.48 -16.15
CA THR A 72 4.77 -12.25 -14.73
C THR A 72 3.69 -13.19 -14.21
N PRO A 73 3.84 -13.77 -13.00
CA PRO A 73 2.81 -14.59 -12.40
C PRO A 73 1.59 -13.74 -12.03
N VAL A 74 0.40 -14.25 -12.34
CA VAL A 74 -0.89 -13.63 -12.04
C VAL A 74 -1.84 -14.72 -11.55
N GLU A 75 -2.55 -14.45 -10.47
CA GLU A 75 -3.65 -15.28 -10.00
C GLU A 75 -4.97 -14.51 -10.16
N SER A 76 -5.96 -15.16 -10.75
CA SER A 76 -7.34 -14.67 -10.79
C SER A 76 -8.17 -15.53 -9.83
N SER A 77 -8.85 -14.91 -8.87
CA SER A 77 -9.84 -15.62 -8.06
C SER A 77 -10.91 -16.23 -8.96
N LYS A 78 -11.07 -17.56 -8.94
CA LYS A 78 -12.38 -18.16 -9.22
C LYS A 78 -13.24 -17.94 -7.98
N GLU A 79 -14.51 -17.63 -8.23
CA GLU A 79 -15.55 -17.32 -7.24
C GLU A 79 -15.53 -18.21 -5.99
#